data_AF-A0A1G8E263-F1
#
_entry.id   AF-A0A1G8E263-F1
#
_cell.length_a   1.000
_cell.length_b   1.000
_cell.length_c   1.000
_cell.angle_alpha   90.00
_cell.angle_beta   90.00
_cell.angle_gamma   90.00
#
_symmetry.space_group_name_H-M   'P 1'
#
loop_
_entity.id
_entity.type
_entity.pdbx_description
1 polymer ?
#
loop_
_entity_poly.entity_id
_entity_poly.type
_entity_poly.pdbx_seq_one_letter_code
_entity_poly.pdbx_strand_id
1 'polypeptide(L)'
;MREVLANRAYAQLFSAQVVALVGTGLLTVALGLLAYDVAGADAGVVLGIALTIKMVAYVGVAPVVSALTSRVPRKALLVTADVVRALVALSLPFVTEVWQVYALVFVLQSASATFTPAFQAIIPEVLPDERQYTRALSLSRLAYDLEALVSPALAAALLTVVTFHELFVGTVVGFVASALLVLATALPARVAAAPSSFVDRLTRGVRVFWRERELRALLALDLAVAAPTAMVIVNTVVLVQGDLGRAQTDVALLLATYGAGSMLVALAVPRVLDRIPDRPVMLAGAAVVALGLVAAAAAQTLPDAVAWPTLVAVWVVLGAGNAGILTAGPRLIRRAASLDERPAAFAAQFSLSHACYLVTYPLAGVLGAAIGLPTTALVLAGIAALGLALATVTWRMRVPAQV
;
A
#
# COMPACT_ATOMS: atom_id res chain seq x y z
N MET A 1 8.56 11.12 -17.06
CA MET A 1 7.60 11.67 -16.08
C MET A 1 6.75 12.79 -16.69
N ARG A 2 7.36 13.88 -17.20
CA ARG A 2 6.63 14.96 -17.89
C ARG A 2 5.72 14.47 -19.03
N GLU A 3 6.20 13.52 -19.82
CA GLU A 3 5.44 12.92 -20.93
C GLU A 3 4.13 12.22 -20.49
N VAL A 4 4.10 11.61 -19.31
CA VAL A 4 2.90 10.93 -18.78
C VAL A 4 1.90 11.95 -18.24
N LEU A 5 2.39 13.02 -17.60
CA LEU A 5 1.59 14.14 -17.13
C LEU A 5 1.09 15.04 -18.27
N ALA A 6 1.62 14.89 -19.49
CA ALA A 6 1.09 15.55 -20.67
C ALA A 6 -0.25 14.94 -21.13
N ASN A 7 -0.53 13.68 -20.78
CA ASN A 7 -1.85 13.10 -20.96
C ASN A 7 -2.81 13.70 -19.93
N ARG A 8 -3.72 14.57 -20.40
CA ARG A 8 -4.65 15.32 -19.54
C ARG A 8 -5.52 14.43 -18.66
N ALA A 9 -6.00 13.30 -19.18
CA ALA A 9 -6.83 12.37 -18.40
C ALA A 9 -6.02 11.74 -17.26
N TYR A 10 -4.79 11.30 -17.54
CA TYR A 10 -3.91 10.77 -16.49
C TYR A 10 -3.51 11.85 -15.47
N ALA A 11 -3.18 13.07 -15.91
CA ALA A 11 -2.78 14.15 -15.02
C ALA A 11 -3.90 14.53 -14.03
N GLN A 12 -5.16 14.58 -14.50
CA GLN A 12 -6.32 14.81 -13.65
C GLN A 12 -6.55 13.66 -12.66
N LEU A 13 -6.48 12.40 -13.12
CA LEU A 13 -6.58 11.22 -12.25
C LEU A 13 -5.49 11.20 -11.19
N PHE A 14 -4.24 11.44 -11.59
CA PHE A 14 -3.10 11.49 -10.67
C PHE A 14 -3.25 12.62 -9.65
N SER A 15 -3.70 13.79 -10.09
CA SER A 15 -3.99 14.92 -9.19
C SER A 15 -5.09 14.56 -8.19
N ALA A 16 -6.15 13.89 -8.64
CA ALA A 16 -7.22 13.39 -7.76
C ALA A 16 -6.65 12.45 -6.70
N GLN A 17 -5.81 11.49 -7.10
CA GLN A 17 -5.15 10.57 -6.18
C GLN A 17 -4.28 11.29 -5.15
N VAL A 18 -3.44 12.24 -5.58
CA VAL A 18 -2.56 13.00 -4.67
C VAL A 18 -3.38 13.78 -3.65
N VAL A 19 -4.43 14.48 -4.09
CA VAL A 19 -5.29 15.25 -3.17
C VAL A 19 -6.05 14.33 -2.20
N ALA A 20 -6.56 13.19 -2.68
CA ALA A 20 -7.21 12.20 -1.82
C ALA A 20 -6.25 11.58 -0.81
N LEU A 21 -4.98 11.36 -1.19
CA LEU A 21 -3.95 10.84 -0.29
C LEU A 21 -3.59 11.85 0.79
N VAL A 22 -3.40 13.12 0.43
CA VAL A 22 -3.19 14.20 1.42
C VAL A 22 -4.36 14.25 2.40
N GLY A 23 -5.61 14.22 1.90
CA GLY A 23 -6.80 14.15 2.75
C GLY A 23 -6.79 12.94 3.68
N THR A 24 -6.42 11.76 3.17
CA THR A 24 -6.32 10.52 3.97
C THR A 24 -5.27 10.64 5.08
N GLY A 25 -4.12 11.25 4.79
CA GLY A 25 -3.08 11.47 5.78
C GLY A 25 -3.48 12.47 6.86
N LEU A 26 -4.10 13.61 6.48
CA LEU A 26 -4.65 14.57 7.43
C LEU A 26 -5.72 13.93 8.33
N LEU A 27 -6.62 13.15 7.73
CA LEU A 27 -7.65 12.40 8.44
C LEU A 27 -7.07 11.43 9.47
N THR A 28 -5.97 10.77 9.11
CA THR A 28 -5.31 9.80 10.00
C THR A 28 -4.75 10.50 11.24
N VAL A 29 -4.16 11.68 11.09
CA VAL A 29 -3.68 12.48 12.23
C VAL A 29 -4.85 12.99 13.07
N ALA A 30 -5.88 13.55 12.43
CA ALA A 30 -7.07 14.04 13.12
C ALA A 30 -7.82 12.94 13.88
N LEU A 31 -7.89 11.73 13.31
CA LEU A 31 -8.47 10.55 13.95
C LEU A 31 -7.72 10.14 15.21
N GLY A 32 -6.38 10.23 15.20
CA GLY A 32 -5.57 9.97 16.39
C GLY A 32 -5.85 10.94 17.52
N LEU A 33 -6.04 12.23 17.20
CA LEU A 33 -6.40 13.26 18.17
C LEU A 33 -7.84 13.09 18.68
N LEU A 34 -8.80 12.77 17.79
CA LEU A 34 -10.18 12.46 18.19
C LEU A 34 -10.27 11.23 19.09
N ALA A 35 -9.45 10.19 18.82
CA ALA A 35 -9.40 9.00 19.69
C ALA A 35 -8.92 9.36 21.11
N TYR A 36 -8.01 10.32 21.25
CA TYR A 36 -7.59 10.84 22.55
C TYR A 36 -8.71 11.61 23.26
N ASP A 37 -9.44 12.46 22.55
CA ASP A 37 -10.56 13.21 23.12
C ASP A 37 -11.69 12.30 23.61
N VAL A 38 -11.94 11.18 22.93
CA VAL A 38 -13.04 10.25 23.27
C VAL A 38 -12.63 9.18 24.30
N ALA A 39 -11.38 8.71 24.27
CA ALA A 39 -10.93 7.56 25.07
C ALA A 39 -9.80 7.85 26.07
N GLY A 40 -9.23 9.07 26.05
CA GLY A 40 -8.16 9.48 26.95
C GLY A 40 -6.96 8.52 26.93
N ALA A 41 -6.67 7.92 28.08
CA ALA A 41 -5.55 6.98 28.24
C ALA A 41 -5.64 5.74 27.32
N ASP A 42 -6.86 5.35 26.92
CA ASP A 42 -7.09 4.16 26.08
C ASP A 42 -7.01 4.46 24.57
N ALA A 43 -6.70 5.70 24.17
CA ALA A 43 -6.65 6.11 22.77
C ALA A 43 -5.70 5.26 21.90
N GLY A 44 -4.59 4.78 22.47
CA GLY A 44 -3.67 3.87 21.79
C GLY A 44 -4.32 2.54 21.40
N VAL A 45 -5.15 1.98 22.29
CA VAL A 45 -5.92 0.75 22.01
C VAL A 45 -6.96 1.01 20.94
N VAL A 46 -7.68 2.13 21.03
CA VAL A 46 -8.68 2.55 20.03
C VAL A 46 -8.05 2.69 18.64
N LEU A 47 -6.93 3.39 18.54
CA LEU A 47 -6.24 3.57 17.26
C LEU A 47 -5.68 2.24 16.72
N GLY A 48 -5.18 1.37 17.59
CA GLY A 48 -4.72 0.02 17.21
C GLY A 48 -5.85 -0.84 16.62
N ILE A 49 -7.03 -0.82 17.25
CA ILE A 49 -8.23 -1.51 16.72
C ILE A 49 -8.68 -0.86 15.41
N ALA A 50 -8.68 0.46 15.30
CA ALA A 50 -9.02 1.18 14.07
C ALA A 50 -8.09 0.80 12.89
N LEU A 51 -6.79 0.67 13.13
CA LEU A 51 -5.82 0.19 12.13
C LEU A 51 -6.01 -1.29 11.80
N THR A 52 -6.45 -2.11 12.75
CA THR A 52 -6.81 -3.52 12.48
C THR A 52 -8.05 -3.60 11.59
N ILE A 53 -9.06 -2.77 11.87
CA ILE A 53 -10.26 -2.63 11.04
C ILE A 53 -9.89 -2.25 9.60
N LYS A 54 -8.92 -1.34 9.41
CA LYS A 54 -8.38 -1.01 8.08
C LYS A 54 -7.91 -2.26 7.34
N MET A 55 -7.14 -3.14 8.00
CA MET A 55 -6.62 -4.35 7.36
C MET A 55 -7.75 -5.34 7.04
N VAL A 56 -8.73 -5.52 7.94
CA VAL A 56 -9.90 -6.37 7.70
C VAL A 56 -10.74 -5.86 6.53
N ALA A 57 -10.97 -4.54 6.44
CA ALA A 57 -11.69 -3.94 5.31
C ALA A 57 -10.95 -4.18 3.99
N TYR A 58 -9.62 -4.03 3.99
CA TYR A 58 -8.82 -4.18 2.78
C TYR A 58 -8.77 -5.65 2.29
N VAL A 59 -8.70 -6.62 3.20
CA VAL A 59 -8.63 -8.06 2.87
C VAL A 59 -10.01 -8.64 2.58
N GLY A 60 -11.00 -8.34 3.41
CA GLY A 60 -12.32 -8.97 3.37
C GLY A 60 -13.35 -8.20 2.53
N VAL A 61 -13.41 -6.88 2.69
CA VAL A 61 -14.45 -6.06 2.06
C VAL A 61 -14.09 -5.73 0.61
N ALA A 62 -12.81 -5.50 0.30
CA ALA A 62 -12.39 -5.14 -1.06
C ALA A 62 -12.78 -6.16 -2.14
N PRO A 63 -12.58 -7.49 -1.98
CA PRO A 63 -13.06 -8.48 -2.94
C PRO A 63 -14.58 -8.46 -3.12
N VAL A 64 -15.31 -8.35 -2.00
CA VAL A 64 -16.78 -8.37 -1.99
C VAL A 64 -17.34 -7.15 -2.71
N VAL A 65 -16.85 -5.96 -2.37
CA VAL A 65 -17.27 -4.72 -3.02
C VAL A 65 -16.88 -4.73 -4.49
N SER A 66 -15.68 -5.19 -4.85
CA SER A 66 -15.26 -5.33 -6.25
C SER A 66 -16.17 -6.30 -7.04
N ALA A 67 -16.60 -7.40 -6.42
CA ALA A 67 -17.53 -8.35 -7.02
C ALA A 67 -18.96 -7.79 -7.16
N LEU A 68 -19.43 -7.01 -6.18
CA LEU A 68 -20.73 -6.33 -6.23
C LEU A 68 -20.74 -5.19 -7.26
N THR A 69 -19.64 -4.45 -7.35
CA THR A 69 -19.53 -3.24 -8.18
C THR A 69 -18.90 -3.50 -9.55
N SER A 70 -18.69 -4.76 -9.92
CA SER A 70 -18.01 -5.14 -11.17
C SER A 70 -18.66 -4.54 -12.43
N ARG A 71 -19.96 -4.25 -12.38
CA ARG A 71 -20.76 -3.67 -13.47
C ARG A 71 -20.86 -2.15 -13.41
N VAL A 72 -20.49 -1.54 -12.30
CA VAL A 72 -20.55 -0.09 -12.11
C VAL A 72 -19.40 0.55 -12.91
N PRO A 73 -19.63 1.67 -13.61
CA PRO A 73 -18.57 2.43 -14.27
C PRO A 73 -17.48 2.82 -13.26
N ARG A 74 -16.20 2.68 -13.63
CA ARG A 74 -15.08 2.96 -12.71
C ARG A 74 -15.06 4.40 -12.23
N LYS A 75 -15.43 5.34 -13.10
CA LYS A 75 -15.64 6.75 -12.76
C LYS A 75 -16.64 6.91 -11.61
N ALA A 76 -17.80 6.26 -11.71
CA ALA A 76 -18.82 6.30 -10.68
C ALA A 76 -18.32 5.68 -9.38
N LEU A 77 -17.53 4.61 -9.44
CA LEU A 77 -16.95 3.99 -8.24
C LEU A 77 -15.96 4.89 -7.52
N LEU A 78 -15.04 5.51 -8.25
CA LEU A 78 -14.06 6.44 -7.66
C LEU A 78 -14.75 7.64 -7.02
N VAL A 79 -15.72 8.24 -7.71
CA VAL A 79 -16.50 9.39 -7.21
C VAL A 79 -17.32 8.99 -5.98
N THR A 80 -18.00 7.84 -6.02
CA THR A 80 -18.79 7.36 -4.87
C THR A 80 -17.88 7.09 -3.67
N ALA A 81 -16.72 6.49 -3.88
CA ALA A 81 -15.74 6.28 -2.82
C ALA A 81 -15.27 7.61 -2.21
N ASP A 82 -14.92 8.61 -3.02
CA ASP A 82 -14.60 9.95 -2.53
C ASP A 82 -15.73 10.58 -1.72
N VAL A 83 -16.97 10.51 -2.21
CA VAL A 83 -18.14 11.07 -1.51
C VAL A 83 -18.38 10.36 -0.18
N VAL A 84 -18.30 9.03 -0.13
CA VAL A 84 -18.44 8.28 1.14
C VAL A 84 -17.34 8.67 2.12
N ARG A 85 -16.09 8.79 1.67
CA ARG A 85 -14.97 9.24 2.53
C ARG A 85 -15.16 10.67 3.02
N ALA A 86 -15.67 11.57 2.19
CA ALA A 86 -16.01 12.94 2.58
C ALA A 86 -17.13 12.97 3.63
N LEU A 87 -18.19 12.18 3.46
CA LEU A 87 -19.28 12.09 4.44
C LEU A 87 -18.79 11.54 5.79
N VAL A 88 -17.92 10.53 5.77
CA VAL A 88 -17.30 10.01 7.00
C VAL A 88 -16.44 11.10 7.66
N ALA A 89 -15.57 11.77 6.91
CA ALA A 89 -14.74 12.86 7.43
C ALA A 89 -15.58 13.98 8.04
N LEU A 90 -16.71 14.32 7.42
CA LEU A 90 -17.66 15.32 7.94
C LEU A 90 -18.36 14.87 9.23
N SER A 91 -18.59 13.57 9.41
CA SER A 91 -19.24 13.01 10.59
C SER A 91 -18.33 12.85 11.81
N LEU A 92 -17.01 12.70 11.60
CA LEU A 92 -16.04 12.45 12.67
C LEU A 92 -15.98 13.51 13.78
N PRO A 93 -16.09 14.83 13.50
CA PRO A 93 -16.19 15.86 14.53
C PRO A 93 -17.34 15.68 15.54
N PHE A 94 -18.39 14.93 15.17
CA PHE A 94 -19.59 14.75 16.00
C PHE A 94 -19.56 13.45 16.81
N VAL A 95 -18.44 12.73 16.77
CA VAL A 95 -18.29 11.46 17.48
C VAL A 95 -18.13 11.71 18.98
N THR A 96 -18.94 11.00 19.77
CA THR A 96 -18.92 11.05 21.23
C THR A 96 -18.49 9.73 21.85
N GLU A 97 -18.54 8.63 21.10
CA GLU A 97 -18.25 7.30 21.61
C GLU A 97 -17.30 6.49 20.72
N VAL A 98 -16.50 5.64 21.36
CA VAL A 98 -15.45 4.84 20.71
C VAL A 98 -16.00 3.92 19.61
N TRP A 99 -17.18 3.32 19.80
CA TRP A 99 -17.74 2.43 18.78
C TRP A 99 -18.10 3.17 17.48
N GLN A 100 -18.42 4.46 17.56
CA GLN A 100 -18.69 5.30 16.38
C GLN A 100 -17.40 5.50 15.58
N VAL A 101 -16.25 5.68 16.26
CA VAL A 101 -14.93 5.71 15.61
C VAL A 101 -14.71 4.43 14.82
N TYR A 102 -14.94 3.26 15.42
CA TYR A 102 -14.75 1.97 14.75
C TYR A 102 -15.66 1.80 13.54
N ALA A 103 -16.95 2.15 13.66
CA ALA A 103 -17.90 2.08 12.57
C ALA A 103 -17.52 3.01 11.40
N LEU A 104 -17.17 4.27 11.70
CA LEU A 104 -16.78 5.25 10.69
C LEU A 104 -15.47 4.88 10.02
N VAL A 105 -14.47 4.42 10.78
CA VAL A 105 -13.21 3.91 10.22
C VAL A 105 -13.49 2.70 9.32
N PHE A 106 -14.35 1.77 9.71
CA PHE A 106 -14.70 0.63 8.84
C PHE A 106 -15.29 1.08 7.51
N VAL A 107 -16.22 2.05 7.52
CA VAL A 107 -16.83 2.60 6.29
C VAL A 107 -15.79 3.33 5.44
N LEU A 108 -14.98 4.20 6.07
CA LEU A 108 -13.90 4.94 5.42
C LEU A 108 -12.91 3.99 4.72
N GLN A 109 -12.45 2.96 5.43
CA GLN A 109 -11.47 2.01 4.92
C GLN A 109 -12.08 1.11 3.84
N SER A 110 -13.36 0.77 3.93
CA SER A 110 -14.08 0.05 2.87
C SER A 110 -14.16 0.86 1.57
N ALA A 111 -14.42 2.17 1.68
CA ALA A 111 -14.40 3.07 0.53
C ALA A 111 -12.99 3.21 -0.07
N SER A 112 -11.97 3.41 0.78
CA SER A 112 -10.56 3.46 0.35
C SER A 112 -10.09 2.17 -0.34
N ALA A 113 -10.49 1.01 0.21
CA ALA A 113 -10.18 -0.31 -0.36
C ALA A 113 -10.81 -0.52 -1.74
N THR A 114 -11.89 0.20 -2.05
CA THR A 114 -12.54 0.18 -3.37
C THR A 114 -11.83 1.12 -4.35
N PHE A 115 -11.37 2.28 -3.86
CA PHE A 115 -10.74 3.31 -4.68
C PHE A 115 -9.44 2.85 -5.34
N THR A 116 -8.50 2.29 -4.57
CA THR A 116 -7.17 1.89 -5.05
C THR A 116 -7.20 0.90 -6.23
N PRO A 117 -7.86 -0.27 -6.14
CA PRO A 117 -7.92 -1.21 -7.26
C PRO A 117 -8.71 -0.65 -8.45
N ALA A 118 -9.75 0.15 -8.21
CA ALA A 118 -10.49 0.82 -9.28
C ALA A 118 -9.60 1.83 -10.03
N PHE A 119 -8.78 2.59 -9.30
CA PHE A 119 -7.83 3.55 -9.85
C PHE A 119 -6.76 2.84 -10.67
N GLN A 120 -6.10 1.82 -10.09
CA GLN A 120 -5.06 1.04 -10.77
C GLN A 120 -5.59 0.34 -12.03
N ALA A 121 -6.85 -0.11 -12.04
CA ALA A 121 -7.47 -0.72 -13.21
C ALA A 121 -7.75 0.28 -14.35
N ILE A 122 -7.90 1.59 -14.06
CA ILE A 122 -8.12 2.64 -15.07
C ILE A 122 -6.81 3.05 -15.76
N ILE A 123 -5.68 3.04 -15.06
CA ILE A 123 -4.40 3.52 -15.62
C ILE A 123 -4.05 2.83 -16.96
N PRO A 124 -4.15 1.49 -17.11
CA PRO A 124 -3.90 0.82 -18.39
C PRO A 124 -4.86 1.21 -19.53
N GLU A 125 -6.09 1.63 -19.21
CA GLU A 125 -7.07 2.07 -20.21
C GLU A 125 -6.73 3.46 -20.76
N VAL A 126 -6.16 4.32 -19.92
CA VAL A 126 -5.74 5.69 -20.29
C VAL A 126 -4.33 5.71 -20.92
N LEU A 127 -3.45 4.81 -20.47
CA LEU A 127 -2.05 4.70 -20.90
C LEU A 127 -1.77 3.28 -21.40
N PRO A 128 -2.13 2.95 -22.65
CA PRO A 128 -1.93 1.62 -23.21
C PRO A 128 -0.44 1.27 -23.37
N ASP A 129 0.41 2.28 -23.67
CA ASP A 129 1.85 2.11 -23.79
C ASP A 129 2.48 1.60 -22.48
N GLU A 130 3.35 0.60 -22.59
CA GLU A 130 3.97 -0.06 -21.43
C GLU A 130 4.91 0.83 -20.65
N ARG A 131 5.66 1.69 -21.34
CA ARG A 131 6.63 2.58 -20.71
C ARG A 131 5.90 3.69 -19.95
N GLN A 132 4.86 4.26 -20.56
CA GLN A 132 4.03 5.28 -19.92
C GLN A 132 3.28 4.70 -18.72
N TYR A 133 2.74 3.49 -18.82
CA TYR A 133 2.10 2.79 -17.71
C TYR A 133 3.06 2.55 -16.53
N THR A 134 4.25 2.04 -16.80
CA THR A 134 5.26 1.79 -15.74
C THR A 134 5.64 3.10 -15.04
N ARG A 135 5.83 4.18 -15.79
CA ARG A 135 6.09 5.52 -15.25
C ARG A 135 4.90 6.07 -14.43
N ALA A 136 3.67 5.79 -14.84
CA ALA A 136 2.47 6.16 -14.10
C ALA A 136 2.36 5.44 -12.75
N LEU A 137 2.71 4.15 -12.72
CA LEU A 137 2.74 3.39 -11.48
C LEU A 137 3.82 3.89 -10.52
N SER A 138 5.02 4.21 -11.03
CA SER A 138 6.07 4.83 -10.21
C SER A 138 5.62 6.17 -9.63
N LEU A 139 4.90 6.98 -10.40
CA LEU A 139 4.29 8.23 -9.90
C LEU A 139 3.25 7.96 -8.81
N SER A 140 2.37 6.98 -9.04
CA SER A 140 1.35 6.58 -8.05
C SER A 140 2.02 6.09 -6.76
N ARG A 141 3.10 5.32 -6.88
CA ARG A 141 3.89 4.84 -5.75
C ARG A 141 4.52 5.99 -4.98
N LEU A 142 5.14 6.93 -5.69
CA LEU A 142 5.68 8.15 -5.11
C LEU A 142 4.60 8.93 -4.36
N ALA A 143 3.37 9.01 -4.89
CA ALA A 143 2.27 9.66 -4.19
C ALA A 143 1.92 8.96 -2.86
N TYR A 144 1.89 7.62 -2.81
CA TYR A 144 1.69 6.87 -1.56
C TYR A 144 2.86 7.05 -0.58
N ASP A 145 4.11 7.05 -1.06
CA ASP A 145 5.26 7.26 -0.18
C ASP A 145 5.28 8.70 0.37
N LEU A 146 4.87 9.70 -0.44
CA LEU A 146 4.65 11.08 0.00
C LEU A 146 3.48 11.20 0.98
N GLU A 147 2.41 10.42 0.83
CA GLU A 147 1.30 10.41 1.79
C GLU A 147 1.83 10.11 3.20
N ALA A 148 2.61 9.03 3.34
CA ALA A 148 3.12 8.57 4.62
C ALA A 148 4.14 9.54 5.24
N LEU A 149 4.88 10.30 4.42
CA LEU A 149 5.95 11.19 4.89
C LEU A 149 5.51 12.65 5.03
N VAL A 150 4.82 13.18 4.02
CA VAL A 150 4.47 14.61 3.92
C VAL A 150 3.17 14.92 4.63
N SER A 151 2.18 14.02 4.62
CA SER A 151 0.88 14.34 5.22
C SER A 151 0.95 14.54 6.74
N PRO A 152 1.71 13.74 7.53
CA PRO A 152 1.88 14.02 8.96
C PRO A 152 2.61 15.34 9.21
N ALA A 153 3.62 15.67 8.40
CA ALA A 153 4.33 16.95 8.51
C ALA A 153 3.43 18.14 8.19
N LEU A 154 2.60 18.01 7.15
CA LEU A 154 1.60 19.01 6.78
C LEU A 154 0.54 19.16 7.88
N ALA A 155 0.05 18.05 8.45
CA ALA A 155 -0.89 18.08 9.56
C ALA A 155 -0.30 18.79 10.78
N ALA A 156 0.94 18.45 11.16
CA ALA A 156 1.65 19.08 12.27
C ALA A 156 1.82 20.59 12.05
N ALA A 157 2.18 21.01 10.84
CA ALA A 157 2.28 22.43 10.49
C ALA A 157 0.91 23.14 10.57
N LEU A 158 -0.15 22.53 10.04
CA LEU A 158 -1.51 23.08 10.11
C LEU A 158 -1.98 23.22 11.57
N LEU A 159 -1.71 22.24 12.42
CA LEU A 159 -2.09 22.27 13.85
C LEU A 159 -1.42 23.40 14.66
N THR A 160 -0.42 24.09 14.11
CA THR A 160 0.14 25.31 14.74
C THR A 160 -0.78 26.52 14.60
N VAL A 161 -1.70 26.50 13.62
CA VAL A 161 -2.56 27.64 13.27
C VAL A 161 -4.05 27.30 13.25
N VAL A 162 -4.41 26.01 13.21
CA VAL A 162 -5.81 25.54 13.27
C VAL A 162 -5.99 24.43 14.29
N THR A 163 -7.24 24.15 14.68
CA THR A 163 -7.57 23.01 15.56
C THR A 163 -7.62 21.71 14.76
N PHE A 164 -7.56 20.56 15.45
CA PHE A 164 -7.69 19.27 14.75
C PHE A 164 -9.07 19.05 14.13
N HIS A 165 -10.12 19.74 14.61
CA HIS A 165 -11.45 19.70 14.01
C HIS A 165 -11.44 20.26 12.58
N GLU A 166 -10.65 21.31 12.33
CA GLU A 166 -10.47 21.92 11.01
C GLU A 166 -9.73 20.98 10.04
N LEU A 167 -8.92 20.04 10.54
CA LEU A 167 -8.29 19.02 9.69
C LEU A 167 -9.32 18.08 9.06
N PHE A 168 -10.45 17.81 9.74
CA PHE A 168 -11.56 17.05 9.14
C PHE A 168 -12.19 17.84 7.98
N VAL A 169 -12.41 19.15 8.16
CA VAL A 169 -12.94 20.02 7.09
C VAL A 169 -11.99 20.06 5.89
N GLY A 170 -10.68 20.24 6.12
CA GLY A 170 -9.67 20.18 5.07
C GLY A 170 -9.65 18.84 4.33
N THR A 171 -9.86 17.74 5.06
CA THR A 171 -10.00 16.39 4.48
C THR A 171 -11.22 16.28 3.58
N VAL A 172 -12.38 16.79 4.02
CA VAL A 172 -13.62 16.81 3.23
C VAL A 172 -13.39 17.55 1.92
N VAL A 173 -12.78 18.74 1.98
CA VAL A 173 -12.42 19.52 0.79
C VAL A 173 -11.52 18.73 -0.14
N GLY A 174 -10.52 18.01 0.40
CA GLY A 174 -9.65 17.14 -0.37
C GLY A 174 -10.40 16.03 -1.13
N PHE A 175 -11.27 15.29 -0.46
CA PHE A 175 -12.05 14.22 -1.12
C PHE A 175 -13.05 14.77 -2.14
N VAL A 176 -13.69 15.91 -1.86
CA VAL A 176 -14.58 16.56 -2.83
C VAL A 176 -13.79 17.04 -4.05
N ALA A 177 -12.61 17.64 -3.86
CA ALA A 177 -11.74 18.05 -4.95
C ALA A 177 -11.27 16.85 -5.80
N SER A 178 -10.92 15.73 -5.15
CA SER A 178 -10.63 14.46 -5.84
C SER A 178 -11.82 14.00 -6.69
N ALA A 179 -13.03 13.96 -6.12
CA ALA A 179 -14.23 13.56 -6.84
C ALA A 179 -14.49 14.44 -8.08
N LEU A 180 -14.34 15.76 -7.95
CA LEU A 180 -14.52 16.71 -9.05
C LEU A 180 -13.46 16.51 -10.14
N LEU A 181 -12.20 16.28 -9.77
CA LEU A 181 -11.14 15.97 -10.73
C LEU A 181 -11.42 14.66 -11.49
N VAL A 182 -11.88 13.62 -10.79
CA VAL A 182 -12.30 12.36 -11.43
C VAL A 182 -13.52 12.61 -12.34
N LEU A 183 -14.50 13.42 -11.93
CA LEU A 183 -15.64 13.80 -12.76
C LEU A 183 -15.24 14.56 -14.02
N ALA A 184 -14.20 15.40 -13.94
CA ALA A 184 -13.67 16.13 -15.09
C ALA A 184 -12.85 15.27 -16.06
N THR A 185 -12.46 14.04 -15.67
CA THR A 185 -11.70 13.14 -16.56
C THR A 185 -12.59 12.52 -17.63
N ALA A 186 -12.12 12.58 -18.88
CA ALA A 186 -12.69 11.82 -19.99
C ALA A 186 -12.08 10.43 -20.01
N LEU A 187 -12.88 9.41 -19.65
CA LEU A 187 -12.46 8.01 -19.67
C LEU A 187 -13.06 7.30 -20.89
N PRO A 188 -12.36 6.32 -21.48
CA PRO A 188 -12.92 5.47 -22.54
C PRO A 188 -14.22 4.81 -22.08
N ALA A 189 -15.18 4.67 -22.99
CA ALA A 189 -16.42 3.95 -22.70
C ALA A 189 -16.12 2.47 -22.44
N ARG A 190 -16.60 1.95 -21.31
CA ARG A 190 -16.40 0.54 -20.93
C ARG A 190 -17.37 -0.35 -21.69
N VAL A 191 -16.86 -1.41 -22.31
CA VAL A 191 -17.70 -2.50 -22.82
C VAL A 191 -18.25 -3.28 -21.63
N ALA A 192 -19.58 -3.40 -21.54
CA ALA A 192 -20.24 -4.14 -20.47
C ALA A 192 -19.75 -5.60 -20.44
N ALA A 193 -19.28 -6.06 -19.29
CA ALA A 193 -18.84 -7.45 -19.13
C ALA A 193 -20.03 -8.40 -19.22
N ALA A 194 -19.80 -9.58 -19.81
CA ALA A 194 -20.81 -10.63 -19.92
C ALA A 194 -21.42 -11.02 -18.55
N PRO A 195 -22.69 -11.48 -18.51
CA PRO A 195 -23.32 -11.94 -17.28
C PRO A 195 -22.48 -13.06 -16.65
N SER A 196 -22.20 -12.94 -15.36
CA SER A 196 -21.48 -13.94 -14.56
C SER A 196 -22.14 -14.04 -13.19
N SER A 197 -21.96 -15.17 -12.51
CA SER A 197 -22.44 -15.35 -11.14
C SER A 197 -21.64 -14.50 -10.14
N PHE A 198 -22.19 -14.23 -8.95
CA PHE A 198 -21.46 -13.50 -7.91
C PHE A 198 -20.17 -14.23 -7.48
N VAL A 199 -20.26 -15.56 -7.30
CA VAL A 199 -19.12 -16.41 -6.94
C VAL A 199 -18.04 -16.38 -8.02
N ASP A 200 -18.43 -16.41 -9.29
CA ASP A 200 -17.46 -16.27 -10.38
C ASP A 200 -16.76 -14.92 -10.33
N ARG A 201 -17.48 -13.83 -10.06
CA ARG A 201 -16.86 -12.50 -9.96
C ARG A 201 -15.90 -12.39 -8.78
N LEU A 202 -16.27 -12.95 -7.63
CA LEU A 202 -15.45 -12.95 -6.43
C LEU A 202 -14.17 -13.78 -6.60
N THR A 203 -14.27 -14.95 -7.24
CA THR A 203 -13.15 -15.89 -7.36
C THR A 203 -12.33 -15.73 -8.65
N ARG A 204 -12.82 -14.97 -9.65
CA ARG A 204 -12.16 -14.81 -10.96
C ARG A 204 -10.71 -14.37 -10.84
N GLY A 205 -10.43 -13.33 -10.06
CA GLY A 205 -9.07 -12.83 -9.90
C GLY A 205 -8.13 -13.84 -9.24
N VAL A 206 -8.60 -14.54 -8.20
CA VAL A 206 -7.82 -15.61 -7.54
C VAL A 206 -7.57 -16.78 -8.50
N ARG A 207 -8.57 -17.15 -9.31
CA ARG A 207 -8.45 -18.19 -10.33
C ARG A 207 -7.40 -17.83 -11.39
N VAL A 208 -7.37 -16.55 -11.81
CA VAL A 208 -6.34 -16.02 -12.71
C VAL A 208 -4.96 -16.12 -12.05
N PHE A 209 -4.82 -15.75 -10.78
CA PHE A 209 -3.56 -15.92 -10.05
C PHE A 209 -3.09 -17.37 -9.99
N TRP A 210 -4.01 -18.33 -9.82
CA TRP A 210 -3.64 -19.75 -9.68
C TRP A 210 -3.32 -20.38 -11.03
N ARG A 211 -4.02 -19.95 -12.09
CA ARG A 211 -3.76 -20.35 -13.48
C ARG A 211 -2.39 -19.84 -13.94
N GLU A 212 -2.14 -18.54 -13.75
CA GLU A 212 -0.96 -17.87 -14.27
C GLU A 212 0.25 -17.99 -13.34
N ARG A 213 1.35 -18.50 -13.90
CA ARG A 213 2.53 -18.88 -13.13
C ARG A 213 3.31 -17.66 -12.63
N GLU A 214 3.33 -16.61 -13.44
CA GLU A 214 3.92 -15.32 -13.08
C GLU A 214 3.16 -14.67 -11.91
N LEU A 215 1.85 -14.89 -11.81
CA LEU A 215 1.03 -14.33 -10.74
C LEU A 215 1.15 -15.13 -9.43
N ARG A 216 1.36 -16.45 -9.50
CA ARG A 216 1.78 -17.23 -8.33
C ARG A 216 3.14 -16.79 -7.80
N ALA A 217 4.08 -16.49 -8.71
CA ALA A 217 5.37 -15.95 -8.33
C ALA A 217 5.24 -14.55 -7.73
N LEU A 218 4.36 -13.71 -8.28
CA LEU A 218 4.04 -12.40 -7.72
C LEU A 218 3.48 -12.50 -6.29
N LEU A 219 2.55 -13.41 -6.03
CA LEU A 219 2.03 -13.65 -4.68
C LEU A 219 3.13 -14.09 -3.70
N ALA A 220 4.04 -14.97 -4.13
CA ALA A 220 5.18 -15.35 -3.31
C ALA A 220 6.12 -14.16 -3.02
N LEU A 221 6.26 -13.24 -3.97
CA LEU A 221 7.01 -12.00 -3.78
C LEU A 221 6.27 -10.99 -2.90
N ASP A 222 4.94 -10.94 -2.91
CA ASP A 222 4.16 -10.13 -1.97
C ASP A 222 4.37 -10.59 -0.52
N LEU A 223 4.48 -11.90 -0.30
CA LEU A 223 4.89 -12.43 1.01
C LEU A 223 6.29 -11.94 1.41
N ALA A 224 7.23 -11.90 0.45
CA ALA A 224 8.56 -11.37 0.70
C ALA A 224 8.57 -9.86 0.98
N VAL A 225 7.65 -9.09 0.39
CA VAL A 225 7.45 -7.66 0.68
C VAL A 225 6.79 -7.45 2.04
N ALA A 226 5.87 -8.34 2.43
CA ALA A 226 5.12 -8.24 3.67
C ALA A 226 6.00 -8.38 4.92
N ALA A 227 7.07 -9.18 4.85
CA ALA A 227 7.99 -9.40 5.96
C ALA A 227 8.78 -8.14 6.39
N PRO A 228 9.55 -7.46 5.51
CA PRO A 228 10.27 -6.23 5.89
C PRO A 228 9.32 -5.09 6.22
N THR A 229 8.16 -5.02 5.55
CA THR A 229 7.14 -4.01 5.86
C THR A 229 6.61 -4.19 7.29
N ALA A 230 6.43 -5.43 7.75
CA ALA A 230 6.01 -5.69 9.13
C ALA A 230 7.06 -5.22 10.14
N MET A 231 8.35 -5.51 9.91
CA MET A 231 9.44 -5.01 10.76
C MET A 231 9.46 -3.48 10.81
N VAL A 232 9.35 -2.84 9.64
CA VAL A 232 9.42 -1.38 9.52
C VAL A 232 8.20 -0.70 10.14
N ILE A 233 6.98 -1.16 9.87
CA ILE A 233 5.77 -0.47 10.31
C ILE A 233 5.42 -0.81 11.77
N VAL A 234 5.59 -2.07 12.19
CA VAL A 234 5.18 -2.52 13.53
C VAL A 234 6.30 -2.30 14.55
N ASN A 235 7.54 -2.68 14.22
CA ASN A 235 8.60 -2.79 15.22
C ASN A 235 9.53 -1.57 15.29
N THR A 236 9.50 -0.63 14.35
CA THR A 236 10.39 0.56 14.40
C THR A 236 10.20 1.38 15.68
N VAL A 237 8.97 1.55 16.16
CA VAL A 237 8.72 2.30 17.40
C VAL A 237 9.38 1.63 18.60
N VAL A 238 9.17 0.32 18.74
CA VAL A 238 9.75 -0.49 19.83
C VAL A 238 11.27 -0.52 19.74
N LEU A 239 11.82 -0.70 18.53
CA LEU A 239 13.25 -0.71 18.29
C LEU A 239 13.91 0.61 18.71
N VAL A 240 13.36 1.73 18.27
CA VAL A 240 14.00 3.05 18.46
C VAL A 240 13.77 3.58 19.87
N GLN A 241 12.54 3.51 20.39
CA GLN A 241 12.23 4.10 21.70
C GLN A 241 12.40 3.10 22.85
N GLY A 242 12.03 1.84 22.64
CA GLY A 242 12.11 0.79 23.64
C GLY A 242 13.53 0.25 23.82
N ASP A 243 14.11 -0.30 22.76
CA ASP A 243 15.39 -1.00 22.84
C ASP A 243 16.58 -0.02 22.82
N LEU A 244 16.54 1.00 21.94
CA LEU A 244 17.64 1.96 21.78
C LEU A 244 17.49 3.23 22.64
N GLY A 245 16.35 3.44 23.31
CA GLY A 245 16.10 4.61 24.17
C GLY A 245 16.17 5.96 23.46
N ARG A 246 15.95 5.99 22.13
CA ARG A 246 16.08 7.20 21.30
C ARG A 246 14.77 7.98 21.19
N ALA A 247 14.88 9.22 20.73
CA ALA A 247 13.75 10.13 20.63
C ALA A 247 12.75 9.72 19.52
N GLN A 248 11.50 10.19 19.63
CA GLN A 248 10.48 9.97 18.60
C GLN A 248 10.88 10.52 17.22
N THR A 249 11.71 11.57 17.16
CA THR A 249 12.26 12.11 15.90
C THR A 249 13.08 11.06 15.13
N ASP A 250 13.72 10.14 15.84
CA ASP A 250 14.52 9.07 15.25
C ASP A 250 13.63 7.95 14.67
N VAL A 251 12.45 7.71 15.24
CA VAL A 251 11.42 6.83 14.62
C VAL A 251 11.02 7.41 13.27
N ALA A 252 10.71 8.71 13.25
CA ALA A 252 10.35 9.42 12.02
C ALA A 252 11.49 9.37 11.00
N LEU A 253 12.75 9.52 11.44
CA LEU A 253 13.93 9.42 10.57
C LEU A 253 14.04 8.03 9.93
N LEU A 254 13.90 6.95 10.70
CA LEU A 254 13.99 5.58 10.18
C LEU A 254 12.89 5.29 9.14
N LEU A 255 11.65 5.68 9.44
CA LEU A 255 10.54 5.55 8.50
C LEU A 255 10.76 6.39 7.23
N ALA A 256 11.31 7.60 7.39
CA ALA A 256 11.66 8.47 6.27
C ALA A 256 12.77 7.89 5.39
N THR A 257 13.79 7.26 5.97
CA THR A 257 14.88 6.65 5.20
C THR A 257 14.42 5.40 4.45
N TYR A 258 13.52 4.60 5.03
CA TYR A 258 12.82 3.54 4.32
C TYR A 258 12.02 4.07 3.12
N GLY A 259 11.24 5.13 3.32
CA GLY A 259 10.54 5.82 2.23
C GLY A 259 11.49 6.33 1.16
N ALA A 260 12.59 6.97 1.55
CA ALA A 260 13.60 7.50 0.63
C ALA A 260 14.25 6.40 -0.23
N GLY A 261 14.63 5.27 0.38
CA GLY A 261 15.14 4.11 -0.35
C GLY A 261 14.13 3.57 -1.36
N SER A 262 12.85 3.51 -0.96
CA SER A 262 11.74 3.11 -1.84
C SER A 262 11.60 4.06 -3.04
N MET A 263 11.58 5.37 -2.80
CA MET A 263 11.46 6.39 -3.84
C MET A 263 12.62 6.37 -4.84
N LEU A 264 13.87 6.25 -4.35
CA LEU A 264 15.06 6.16 -5.20
C LEU A 264 14.93 5.03 -6.22
N VAL A 265 14.54 3.84 -5.76
CA VAL A 265 14.37 2.67 -6.62
C VAL A 265 13.12 2.78 -7.47
N ALA A 266 11.97 3.22 -6.95
CA ALA A 266 10.73 3.38 -7.71
C ALA A 266 10.87 4.34 -8.91
N LEU A 267 11.74 5.35 -8.80
CA LEU A 267 12.06 6.29 -9.89
C LEU A 267 13.10 5.76 -10.88
N ALA A 268 14.02 4.91 -10.44
CA ALA A 268 15.08 4.34 -11.27
C ALA A 268 14.62 3.07 -12.03
N VAL A 269 13.84 2.21 -11.37
CA VAL A 269 13.38 0.91 -11.86
C VAL A 269 12.72 0.95 -13.23
N PRO A 270 11.85 1.93 -13.58
CA PRO A 270 11.27 1.99 -14.92
C PRO A 270 12.33 2.02 -16.05
N ARG A 271 13.45 2.74 -15.83
CA ARG A 271 14.54 2.81 -16.82
C ARG A 271 15.37 1.53 -16.88
N VAL A 272 15.45 0.81 -15.77
CA VAL A 272 16.11 -0.50 -15.69
C VAL A 272 15.26 -1.53 -16.42
N LEU A 273 13.95 -1.48 -16.18
CA LEU A 273 12.92 -2.34 -16.76
C LEU A 273 12.69 -2.14 -18.27
N ASP A 274 13.14 -1.01 -18.82
CA ASP A 274 13.26 -0.80 -20.27
C ASP A 274 14.37 -1.66 -20.92
N ARG A 275 15.34 -2.13 -20.13
CA ARG A 275 16.53 -2.88 -20.61
C ARG A 275 16.62 -4.30 -20.06
N ILE A 276 16.01 -4.57 -18.90
CA ILE A 276 16.10 -5.83 -18.18
C ILE A 276 14.67 -6.33 -17.91
N PRO A 277 14.38 -7.63 -18.08
CA PRO A 277 13.06 -8.20 -17.77
C PRO A 277 12.69 -8.07 -16.28
N ASP A 278 11.40 -8.14 -15.96
CA ASP A 278 10.88 -7.95 -14.58
C ASP A 278 11.48 -8.94 -13.57
N ARG A 279 11.58 -10.21 -13.95
CA ARG A 279 11.95 -11.32 -13.09
C ARG A 279 13.26 -11.10 -12.32
N PRO A 280 14.43 -10.85 -12.95
CA PRO A 280 15.68 -10.65 -12.22
C PRO A 280 15.62 -9.45 -11.28
N VAL A 281 14.92 -8.36 -11.64
CA VAL A 281 14.78 -7.17 -10.79
C VAL A 281 13.97 -7.51 -9.54
N MET A 282 12.84 -8.20 -9.69
CA MET A 282 12.00 -8.58 -8.55
C MET A 282 12.68 -9.61 -7.63
N LEU A 283 13.36 -10.61 -8.19
CA LEU A 283 14.10 -11.60 -7.40
C LEU A 283 15.29 -10.97 -6.66
N ALA A 284 15.99 -10.03 -7.29
CA ALA A 284 17.03 -9.25 -6.62
C ALA A 284 16.46 -8.42 -5.48
N GLY A 285 15.31 -7.75 -5.69
CA GLY A 285 14.60 -7.03 -4.62
C GLY A 285 14.24 -7.95 -3.44
N ALA A 286 13.73 -9.15 -3.72
CA ALA A 286 13.40 -10.14 -2.69
C ALA A 286 14.63 -10.65 -1.92
N ALA A 287 15.76 -10.85 -2.60
CA ALA A 287 17.02 -11.18 -1.93
C ALA A 287 17.52 -10.02 -1.06
N VAL A 288 17.43 -8.79 -1.56
CA VAL A 288 17.83 -7.58 -0.82
C VAL A 288 17.02 -7.43 0.47
N VAL A 289 15.70 -7.64 0.44
CA VAL A 289 14.90 -7.51 1.68
C VAL A 289 15.15 -8.65 2.67
N ALA A 290 15.37 -9.88 2.19
CA ALA A 290 15.71 -11.00 3.07
C ALA A 290 17.06 -10.76 3.77
N LEU A 291 18.08 -10.37 3.01
CA LEU A 291 19.40 -10.04 3.56
C LEU A 291 19.36 -8.78 4.44
N GLY A 292 18.57 -7.78 4.07
CA GLY A 292 18.38 -6.57 4.86
C GLY A 292 17.77 -6.85 6.23
N LEU A 293 16.85 -7.82 6.33
CA LEU A 293 16.29 -8.25 7.61
C LEU A 293 17.30 -9.00 8.48
N VAL A 294 18.17 -9.82 7.88
CA VAL A 294 19.32 -10.42 8.60
C VAL A 294 20.27 -9.33 9.09
N ALA A 295 20.56 -8.33 8.27
CA ALA A 295 21.38 -7.19 8.66
C ALA A 295 20.73 -6.36 9.77
N ALA A 296 19.40 -6.19 9.76
CA ALA A 296 18.65 -5.54 10.84
C ALA A 296 18.79 -6.29 12.18
N ALA A 297 18.73 -7.63 12.15
CA ALA A 297 18.96 -8.46 13.33
C ALA A 297 20.39 -8.31 13.86
N ALA A 298 21.38 -8.38 12.96
CA ALA A 298 22.78 -8.25 13.33
C ALA A 298 23.12 -6.85 13.87
N ALA A 299 22.52 -5.79 13.30
CA ALA A 299 22.75 -4.41 13.73
C ALA A 299 22.36 -4.17 15.19
N GLN A 300 21.35 -4.88 15.70
CA GLN A 300 20.89 -4.79 17.08
C GLN A 300 21.86 -5.45 18.09
N THR A 301 22.82 -6.24 17.63
CA THR A 301 23.90 -6.80 18.48
C THR A 301 25.15 -5.93 18.53
N LEU A 302 25.19 -4.85 17.74
CA LEU A 302 26.31 -3.94 17.68
C LEU A 302 26.20 -2.87 18.79
N PRO A 303 27.33 -2.26 19.19
CA PRO A 303 27.30 -1.08 20.06
C PRO A 303 26.50 0.07 19.42
N ASP A 304 25.80 0.86 20.23
CA ASP A 304 24.88 1.92 19.77
C ASP A 304 25.47 2.87 18.73
N ALA A 305 26.76 3.23 18.88
CA ALA A 305 27.49 4.10 17.97
C ALA A 305 27.53 3.57 16.52
N VAL A 306 27.49 2.25 16.36
CA VAL A 306 27.50 1.57 15.05
C VAL A 306 26.11 1.05 14.68
N ALA A 307 25.32 0.61 15.67
CA ALA A 307 23.98 0.08 15.46
C ALA A 307 23.07 1.10 14.76
N TRP A 308 23.05 2.35 15.24
CA TRP A 308 22.18 3.39 14.70
C TRP A 308 22.42 3.70 13.21
N PRO A 309 23.63 4.10 12.77
CA PRO A 309 23.88 4.35 11.35
C PRO A 309 23.67 3.11 10.48
N THR A 310 23.94 1.91 11.03
CA THR A 310 23.69 0.65 10.32
C THR A 310 22.19 0.43 10.10
N LEU A 311 21.35 0.65 11.11
CA LEU A 311 19.89 0.54 11.01
C LEU A 311 19.32 1.55 10.02
N VAL A 312 19.81 2.81 10.02
CA VAL A 312 19.43 3.81 9.02
C VAL A 312 19.73 3.32 7.60
N ALA A 313 20.93 2.79 7.36
CA ALA A 313 21.30 2.24 6.05
C ALA A 313 20.46 1.02 5.67
N VAL A 314 20.20 0.12 6.63
CA VAL A 314 19.37 -1.07 6.41
C VAL A 314 17.93 -0.66 6.05
N TRP A 315 17.34 0.34 6.70
CA TRP A 315 15.98 0.80 6.36
C TRP A 315 15.90 1.33 4.93
N VAL A 316 16.91 2.09 4.48
CA VAL A 316 17.02 2.51 3.06
C VAL A 316 17.04 1.30 2.14
N VAL A 317 17.86 0.30 2.45
CA VAL A 317 18.00 -0.93 1.65
C VAL A 317 16.71 -1.75 1.62
N LEU A 318 16.00 -1.86 2.75
CA LEU A 318 14.70 -2.52 2.82
C LEU A 318 13.65 -1.81 1.94
N GLY A 319 13.59 -0.49 2.00
CA GLY A 319 12.70 0.31 1.17
C GLY A 319 13.00 0.15 -0.32
N ALA A 320 14.28 0.18 -0.68
CA ALA A 320 14.79 -0.05 -2.02
C ALA A 320 14.42 -1.45 -2.56
N GLY A 321 14.66 -2.49 -1.78
CA GLY A 321 14.30 -3.87 -2.16
C GLY A 321 12.79 -4.04 -2.38
N ASN A 322 11.96 -3.49 -1.50
CA ASN A 322 10.50 -3.51 -1.64
C ASN A 322 10.02 -2.80 -2.90
N ALA A 323 10.56 -1.61 -3.21
CA ALA A 323 10.21 -0.88 -4.43
C ALA A 323 10.57 -1.67 -5.70
N GLY A 324 11.70 -2.39 -5.69
CA GLY A 324 12.13 -3.24 -6.80
C GLY A 324 11.11 -4.34 -7.15
N ILE A 325 10.42 -4.87 -6.15
CA ILE A 325 9.36 -5.87 -6.32
C ILE A 325 8.05 -5.19 -6.76
N LEU A 326 7.58 -4.23 -5.97
CA LEU A 326 6.25 -3.63 -6.11
C LEU A 326 6.07 -2.84 -7.41
N THR A 327 7.13 -2.22 -7.92
CA THR A 327 7.06 -1.42 -9.16
C THR A 327 6.75 -2.28 -10.39
N ALA A 328 7.23 -3.53 -10.41
CA ALA A 328 7.05 -4.44 -11.54
C ALA A 328 5.77 -5.27 -11.46
N GLY A 329 5.20 -5.50 -10.26
CA GLY A 329 4.01 -6.33 -10.05
C GLY A 329 2.82 -6.01 -10.97
N PRO A 330 2.40 -4.73 -11.10
CA PRO A 330 1.31 -4.37 -12.01
C PRO A 330 1.59 -4.63 -13.50
N ARG A 331 2.87 -4.68 -13.93
CA ARG A 331 3.23 -5.05 -15.31
C ARG A 331 3.00 -6.54 -15.55
N LEU A 332 3.37 -7.39 -14.58
CA LEU A 332 3.08 -8.83 -14.62
C LEU A 332 1.59 -9.10 -14.75
N ILE A 333 0.76 -8.44 -13.94
CA ILE A 333 -0.70 -8.58 -14.00
C ILE A 333 -1.21 -8.20 -15.40
N ARG A 334 -0.73 -7.10 -15.95
CA ARG A 334 -1.14 -6.64 -17.28
C ARG A 334 -0.72 -7.60 -18.40
N ARG A 335 0.44 -8.25 -18.26
CA ARG A 335 0.97 -9.24 -19.21
C ARG A 335 0.25 -10.58 -19.13
N ALA A 336 -0.02 -11.06 -17.92
CA ALA A 336 -0.59 -12.38 -17.68
C ALA A 336 -2.12 -12.42 -17.77
N ALA A 337 -2.80 -11.32 -17.46
CA ALA A 337 -4.26 -11.24 -17.53
C ALA A 337 -4.74 -10.59 -18.84
N SER A 338 -5.75 -11.22 -19.43
CA SER A 338 -6.51 -10.66 -20.57
C SER A 338 -7.20 -9.34 -20.19
N LEU A 339 -7.59 -8.53 -21.19
CA LEU A 339 -8.16 -7.20 -20.97
C LEU A 339 -9.40 -7.21 -20.05
N ASP A 340 -10.22 -8.24 -20.16
CA ASP A 340 -11.42 -8.45 -19.35
C ASP A 340 -11.12 -9.02 -17.95
N GLU A 341 -10.02 -9.75 -17.77
CA GLU A 341 -9.58 -10.30 -16.49
C GLU A 341 -8.78 -9.30 -15.63
N ARG A 342 -8.08 -8.33 -16.24
CA ARG A 342 -7.21 -7.36 -15.54
C ARG A 342 -7.84 -6.72 -14.31
N PRO A 343 -9.07 -6.19 -14.33
CA PRO A 343 -9.63 -5.56 -13.14
C PRO A 343 -9.84 -6.54 -11.98
N ALA A 344 -10.23 -7.79 -12.28
CA ALA A 344 -10.36 -8.83 -11.28
C ALA A 344 -8.99 -9.27 -10.74
N ALA A 345 -7.98 -9.35 -11.62
CA ALA A 345 -6.61 -9.67 -11.22
C ALA A 345 -5.98 -8.57 -10.34
N PHE A 346 -6.18 -7.29 -10.64
CA PHE A 346 -5.74 -6.19 -9.75
C PHE A 346 -6.45 -6.20 -8.40
N ALA A 347 -7.76 -6.47 -8.37
CA ALA A 347 -8.49 -6.60 -7.12
C ALA A 347 -8.01 -7.80 -6.28
N ALA A 348 -7.72 -8.94 -6.94
CA ALA A 348 -7.13 -10.09 -6.28
C ALA A 348 -5.72 -9.79 -5.77
N GLN A 349 -4.87 -9.14 -6.56
CA GLN A 349 -3.55 -8.69 -6.12
C GLN A 349 -3.63 -7.87 -4.85
N PHE A 350 -4.50 -6.86 -4.84
CA PHE A 350 -4.69 -6.00 -3.68
C PHE A 350 -5.07 -6.82 -2.44
N SER A 351 -6.05 -7.71 -2.57
CA SER A 351 -6.55 -8.50 -1.44
C SER A 351 -5.55 -9.55 -0.96
N LEU A 352 -4.92 -10.28 -1.89
CA LEU A 352 -3.94 -11.34 -1.60
C LEU A 352 -2.65 -10.76 -0.99
N SER A 353 -2.15 -9.64 -1.50
CA SER A 353 -0.99 -8.96 -0.90
C SER A 353 -1.30 -8.46 0.51
N HIS A 354 -2.51 -7.95 0.76
CA HIS A 354 -2.92 -7.57 2.12
C HIS A 354 -3.16 -8.76 3.04
N ALA A 355 -3.54 -9.92 2.51
CA ALA A 355 -3.56 -11.15 3.29
C ALA A 355 -2.15 -11.53 3.78
N CYS A 356 -1.10 -11.26 3.00
CA CYS A 356 0.28 -11.41 3.48
C CYS A 356 0.59 -10.48 4.65
N TYR A 357 0.19 -9.19 4.58
CA TYR A 357 0.36 -8.26 5.71
C TYR A 357 -0.46 -8.66 6.94
N LEU A 358 -1.68 -9.18 6.74
CA LEU A 358 -2.54 -9.67 7.82
C LEU A 358 -1.87 -10.80 8.62
N VAL A 359 -0.99 -11.58 7.99
CA VAL A 359 -0.18 -12.60 8.66
C VAL A 359 1.08 -12.00 9.28
N THR A 360 1.84 -11.19 8.53
CA THR A 360 3.17 -10.74 9.00
C THR A 360 3.10 -9.66 10.08
N TYR A 361 2.06 -8.81 10.11
CA TYR A 361 1.96 -7.73 11.10
C TYR A 361 1.71 -8.27 12.52
N PRO A 362 0.71 -9.13 12.78
CA PRO A 362 0.55 -9.75 14.10
C PRO A 362 1.76 -10.60 14.49
N LEU A 363 2.35 -11.32 13.53
CA LEU A 363 3.55 -12.11 13.78
C LEU A 363 4.71 -11.22 14.27
N ALA A 364 4.95 -10.08 13.61
CA ALA A 364 5.99 -9.14 14.00
C ALA A 364 5.76 -8.56 15.41
N GLY A 365 4.52 -8.22 15.75
CA GLY A 365 4.18 -7.69 17.07
C GLY A 365 4.28 -8.73 18.19
N VAL A 366 3.67 -9.91 18.00
CA VAL A 366 3.66 -10.99 19.02
C VAL A 366 5.06 -11.54 19.24
N LEU A 367 5.79 -11.85 18.17
CA LEU A 367 7.17 -12.34 18.31
C LEU A 367 8.10 -11.24 18.83
N GLY A 368 7.90 -9.98 18.43
CA GLY A 368 8.69 -8.86 18.92
C GLY A 368 8.64 -8.75 20.44
N ALA A 369 7.45 -8.89 21.02
CA ALA A 369 7.24 -8.88 22.47
C ALA A 369 7.71 -10.18 23.17
N ALA A 370 7.53 -11.34 22.54
CA ALA A 370 7.77 -12.64 23.19
C ALA A 370 9.24 -13.11 23.13
N ILE A 371 9.92 -12.87 22.01
CA ILE A 371 11.26 -13.43 21.72
C ILE A 371 12.28 -12.36 21.28
N GLY A 372 11.90 -11.08 21.38
CA GLY A 372 12.75 -9.93 21.04
C GLY A 372 12.79 -9.59 19.55
N LEU A 373 13.17 -8.35 19.26
CA LEU A 373 13.24 -7.80 17.91
C LEU A 373 14.32 -8.44 17.00
N PRO A 374 15.53 -8.82 17.49
CA PRO A 374 16.52 -9.48 16.65
C PRO A 374 16.03 -10.83 16.11
N THR A 375 15.48 -11.67 16.99
CA THR A 375 14.94 -12.99 16.61
C THR A 375 13.73 -12.84 15.68
N THR A 376 12.88 -11.86 15.94
CA THR A 376 11.73 -11.54 15.08
C THR A 376 12.17 -11.13 13.67
N ALA A 377 13.21 -10.30 13.56
CA ALA A 377 13.77 -9.91 12.26
C ALA A 377 14.31 -11.13 11.48
N LEU A 378 14.92 -12.11 12.16
CA LEU A 378 15.37 -13.37 11.52
C LEU A 378 14.19 -14.25 11.07
N VAL A 379 13.11 -14.35 11.85
CA VAL A 379 11.89 -15.07 11.44
C VAL A 379 11.29 -14.41 10.19
N LEU A 380 11.18 -13.08 10.17
CA LEU A 380 10.72 -12.33 9.01
C LEU A 380 11.67 -12.50 7.81
N ALA A 381 12.99 -12.55 8.04
CA ALA A 381 13.97 -12.85 6.98
C ALA A 381 13.74 -14.25 6.38
N GLY A 382 13.41 -15.24 7.21
CA GLY A 382 13.03 -16.59 6.78
C GLY A 382 11.77 -16.59 5.90
N ILE A 383 10.75 -15.79 6.28
CA ILE A 383 9.54 -15.62 5.46
C ILE A 383 9.87 -14.95 4.12
N ALA A 384 10.72 -13.92 4.12
CA ALA A 384 11.17 -13.27 2.90
C ALA A 384 11.96 -14.22 1.98
N ALA A 385 12.85 -15.03 2.57
CA ALA A 385 13.60 -16.06 1.85
C ALA A 385 12.70 -17.16 1.30
N LEU A 386 11.65 -17.56 2.03
CA LEU A 386 10.63 -18.50 1.54
C LEU A 386 9.87 -17.92 0.35
N GLY A 387 9.43 -16.65 0.43
CA GLY A 387 8.79 -15.95 -0.67
C GLY A 387 9.68 -15.89 -1.91
N LEU A 388 10.97 -15.56 -1.73
CA LEU A 388 11.98 -15.61 -2.80
C LEU A 388 12.09 -17.02 -3.40
N ALA A 389 12.27 -18.06 -2.57
CA ALA A 389 12.42 -19.44 -3.03
C ALA A 389 11.18 -19.89 -3.82
N LEU A 390 9.97 -19.68 -3.29
CA LEU A 390 8.72 -20.01 -3.97
C LEU A 390 8.57 -19.26 -5.30
N ALA A 391 8.91 -17.98 -5.33
CA ALA A 391 8.91 -17.18 -6.57
C ALA A 391 9.90 -17.73 -7.60
N THR A 392 11.11 -18.13 -7.18
CA THR A 392 12.10 -18.70 -8.11
C THR A 392 11.62 -20.02 -8.72
N VAL A 393 11.00 -20.90 -7.94
CA VAL A 393 10.52 -22.21 -8.39
C VAL A 393 9.31 -22.07 -9.31
N THR A 394 8.31 -21.30 -8.88
CA THR A 394 7.05 -21.12 -9.62
C THR A 394 7.27 -20.45 -10.98
N TRP A 395 8.21 -19.52 -11.07
CA TRP A 395 8.58 -18.82 -12.30
C TRP A 395 9.47 -19.64 -13.24
N ARG A 396 10.12 -20.72 -12.77
CA ARG A 396 11.08 -21.51 -13.56
C ARG A 396 10.44 -22.56 -14.45
N MET A 397 9.37 -23.23 -14.04
CA MET A 397 8.87 -24.31 -14.91
C MET A 397 8.39 -23.65 -16.22
N ARG A 398 8.96 -23.98 -17.38
CA ARG A 398 8.34 -23.74 -18.68
C ARG A 398 7.75 -25.08 -19.06
N VAL A 399 6.47 -25.14 -19.44
CA VAL A 399 6.05 -26.27 -20.26
C VAL A 399 6.72 -26.00 -21.62
N PRO A 400 7.52 -26.93 -22.17
CA PRO A 400 8.05 -26.76 -23.51
C PRO A 400 6.87 -26.54 -24.46
N ALA A 401 6.96 -25.53 -25.31
CA ALA A 401 6.01 -25.38 -26.41
C ALA A 401 6.06 -26.68 -27.21
N GLN A 402 4.97 -27.45 -27.20
CA GLN A 402 4.79 -28.50 -28.18
C GLN A 402 4.69 -27.79 -29.53
N VAL A 403 5.73 -27.99 -30.34
CA VAL A 403 5.79 -27.64 -31.76
C VAL A 403 4.82 -28.51 -32.53
#